data_AF-A0A2B2CDA2-F1
#
_entry.id   AF-A0A2B2CDA2-F1
#
_cell.length_a   1.000
_cell.length_b   1.000
_cell.length_c   1.000
_cell.angle_alpha   90.00
_cell.angle_beta   90.00
_cell.angle_gamma   90.00
#
_symmetry.space_group_name_H-M   'P 1'
#
loop_
_entity.id
_entity.type
_entity.pdbx_description
1 polymer ?
#
loop_
_entity_poly.entity_id
_entity_poly.type
_entity_poly.pdbx_seq_one_letter_code
_entity_poly.pdbx_strand_id
1 'polypeptide(L)'
;MRMMDVIDDSTYTGFRNKVIIYVLLDSLVRISELCAMKRENVNIDTGEIFLEAMDTKTRKARIVPITDPTNELQSGWWKVNSFIFVDSDWKESMYVNG
;
A
#
# COMPACT_ATOMS: atom_id res chain seq x y z
N MET A 1 19.71 -2.54 -1.24
CA MET A 1 19.20 -3.48 -0.21
C MET A 1 18.87 -4.77 -0.94
N ARG A 2 19.61 -5.87 -0.70
CA ARG A 2 19.58 -7.10 -1.54
C ARG A 2 18.20 -7.77 -1.70
N MET A 3 17.25 -7.45 -0.83
CA MET A 3 15.89 -8.00 -0.87
C MET A 3 15.03 -7.39 -1.99
N MET A 4 15.24 -6.11 -2.33
CA MET A 4 14.50 -5.45 -3.42
C MET A 4 14.88 -6.00 -4.79
N ASP A 5 16.15 -6.39 -4.95
CA ASP A 5 16.71 -6.87 -6.22
C ASP A 5 16.15 -8.25 -6.62
N VAL A 6 15.50 -8.96 -5.69
CA VAL A 6 14.84 -10.25 -5.93
C VAL A 6 13.43 -10.08 -6.47
N ILE A 7 12.84 -8.89 -6.36
CA ILE A 7 11.47 -8.63 -6.79
C ILE A 7 11.46 -8.33 -8.29
N ASP A 8 10.84 -9.20 -9.07
CA ASP A 8 10.59 -8.97 -10.49
C ASP A 8 9.46 -7.96 -10.71
N ASP A 9 9.83 -6.68 -10.82
CA ASP A 9 8.90 -5.57 -11.00
C ASP A 9 8.36 -5.42 -12.43
N SER A 10 8.74 -6.31 -13.37
CA SER A 10 8.10 -6.42 -14.68
C SER A 10 6.71 -7.07 -14.60
N THR A 11 6.46 -7.84 -13.54
CA THR A 11 5.17 -8.49 -13.29
C THR A 11 4.26 -7.61 -12.43
N TYR A 12 2.95 -7.72 -12.64
CA TYR A 12 1.95 -7.03 -11.81
C TYR A 12 2.15 -7.31 -10.31
N THR A 13 2.32 -8.58 -9.95
CA THR A 13 2.49 -9.01 -8.56
C THR A 13 3.79 -8.50 -7.95
N GLY A 14 4.89 -8.53 -8.71
CA GLY A 14 6.18 -8.03 -8.22
C GLY A 14 6.20 -6.52 -8.08
N PHE A 15 5.64 -5.78 -9.05
CA PHE A 15 5.48 -4.33 -8.94
C PHE A 15 4.62 -3.95 -7.74
N ARG A 16 3.48 -4.63 -7.51
CA ARG A 16 2.68 -4.47 -6.28
C ARG A 16 3.52 -4.71 -5.03
N ASN A 17 4.22 -5.84 -4.92
CA ASN A 17 5.02 -6.19 -3.75
C ASN A 17 6.11 -5.15 -3.48
N LYS A 18 6.73 -4.59 -4.53
CA LYS A 18 7.68 -3.48 -4.42
C LYS A 18 7.01 -2.28 -3.74
N VAL A 19 5.85 -1.84 -4.23
CA VAL A 19 5.11 -0.70 -3.64
C VAL A 19 4.75 -0.97 -2.17
N ILE A 20 4.26 -2.16 -1.85
CA ILE A 20 3.92 -2.57 -0.46
C ILE A 20 5.12 -2.38 0.46
N ILE A 21 6.30 -2.88 0.07
CA ILE A 21 7.49 -2.82 0.91
C ILE A 21 7.98 -1.38 1.08
N TYR A 22 7.98 -0.58 0.02
CA TYR A 22 8.36 0.84 0.11
C TYR A 22 7.43 1.62 1.06
N VAL A 23 6.11 1.40 0.96
CA VAL A 23 5.15 2.02 1.88
C VAL A 23 5.39 1.57 3.32
N LEU A 24 5.62 0.28 3.57
CA LEU A 24 5.91 -0.23 4.92
C LEU A 24 7.20 0.36 5.50
N LEU A 25 8.25 0.51 4.68
CA LEU A 25 9.53 1.07 5.11
C LEU A 25 9.43 2.55 5.45
N ASP A 26 8.74 3.33 4.63
CA ASP A 26 8.67 4.79 4.82
C ASP A 26 7.69 5.19 5.93
N SER A 27 6.51 4.60 5.93
CA SER A 27 5.44 5.00 6.86
C SER A 27 5.51 4.26 8.20
N LEU A 28 6.33 3.20 8.29
CA LEU A 28 6.49 2.33 9.46
C LEU A 28 5.15 1.80 10.00
N VAL A 29 4.15 1.67 9.14
CA VAL A 29 2.83 1.17 9.50
C VAL A 29 2.84 -0.33 9.68
N ARG A 30 1.92 -0.83 10.49
CA ARG A 30 1.74 -2.28 10.63
C ARG A 30 1.11 -2.83 9.36
N ILE A 31 1.45 -4.07 9.01
CA ILE A 31 0.85 -4.78 7.87
C ILE A 31 -0.69 -4.80 7.98
N SER A 32 -1.24 -4.95 9.20
CA SER A 32 -2.68 -4.90 9.42
C SER A 32 -3.29 -3.52 9.13
N GLU A 33 -2.60 -2.44 9.49
CA GLU A 33 -3.02 -1.05 9.18
C GLU A 33 -2.95 -0.80 7.68
N LEU A 34 -1.94 -1.36 7.00
CA LEU A 34 -1.79 -1.29 5.55
C LEU A 34 -2.91 -2.03 4.80
N CYS A 35 -3.30 -3.21 5.27
CA CYS A 35 -4.40 -3.97 4.66
C CYS A 35 -5.77 -3.31 4.81
N ALA A 36 -5.96 -2.49 5.85
CA ALA A 36 -7.19 -1.74 6.10
C ALA A 36 -7.21 -0.36 5.41
N MET A 37 -6.11 0.04 4.78
CA MET A 37 -5.94 1.36 4.17
C MET A 37 -6.76 1.49 2.90
N LYS A 38 -7.58 2.55 2.83
CA LYS A 38 -8.37 2.90 1.65
C LYS A 38 -7.65 3.94 0.81
N ARG A 39 -8.10 4.10 -0.43
CA ARG A 39 -7.56 5.13 -1.34
C ARG A 39 -7.70 6.55 -0.78
N GLU A 40 -8.81 6.83 -0.10
CA GLU A 40 -9.10 8.10 0.55
C GLU A 40 -8.14 8.45 1.70
N ASN A 41 -7.44 7.44 2.22
CA ASN A 41 -6.46 7.64 3.28
C ASN A 41 -5.12 8.17 2.76
N VAL A 42 -4.86 8.11 1.45
CA VAL A 42 -3.56 8.51 0.87
C VAL A 42 -3.72 9.83 0.12
N ASN A 43 -3.00 10.86 0.57
CA ASN A 43 -2.88 12.12 -0.13
C ASN A 43 -1.55 12.15 -0.89
N ILE A 44 -1.61 11.97 -2.21
CA ILE A 44 -0.43 12.02 -3.09
C ILE A 44 0.10 13.44 -3.24
N ASP A 45 -0.74 14.46 -3.20
CA ASP A 45 -0.29 15.83 -3.39
C ASP A 45 0.57 16.31 -2.21
N THR A 46 0.25 15.85 -1.00
CA THR A 46 1.01 16.18 0.22
C THR A 46 2.00 15.10 0.64
N GLY A 47 1.95 13.90 0.06
CA GLY A 47 2.82 12.78 0.44
C GLY A 47 2.50 12.26 1.84
N GLU A 48 1.21 12.16 2.18
CA GLU A 48 0.76 11.82 3.53
C GLU A 48 -0.23 10.66 3.50
N ILE A 49 -0.14 9.78 4.49
CA ILE A 49 -1.09 8.70 4.72
C ILE A 49 -1.80 8.94 6.05
N PHE A 50 -3.13 9.04 5.98
CA PHE A 50 -4.02 9.15 7.12
C PHE A 50 -4.44 7.78 7.63
N LEU A 51 -4.01 7.40 8.82
CA LEU A 51 -4.40 6.14 9.44
C LEU A 51 -5.60 6.36 10.34
N GLU A 52 -6.73 5.73 9.99
CA GLU A 52 -7.95 5.78 10.77
C GLU A 52 -7.80 5.06 12.12
N ALA A 53 -8.48 5.58 13.14
CA ALA A 53 -8.40 5.07 14.50
C ALA A 53 -8.99 3.65 14.68
N MET A 54 -9.79 3.16 13.72
CA MET A 54 -10.66 1.99 13.90
C MET A 54 -9.93 0.64 14.03
N ASP A 55 -8.67 0.52 13.59
CA ASP A 55 -7.91 -0.76 13.66
C ASP A 55 -6.53 -0.65 14.35
N THR A 56 -6.26 0.46 15.04
CA THR A 56 -4.98 0.64 15.76
C THR A 56 -5.10 0.21 17.22
N LYS A 57 -4.07 -0.48 17.73
CA LYS A 57 -3.96 -0.95 19.14
C LYS A 57 -4.12 0.17 20.19
N THR A 58 -4.04 1.44 19.77
CA THR A 58 -4.11 2.65 20.61
C THR A 58 -5.29 3.58 20.30
N ARG A 59 -6.15 3.28 19.31
CA ARG A 59 -7.31 4.12 18.91
C ARG A 59 -6.97 5.59 18.63
N LYS A 60 -5.78 5.87 18.09
CA LYS A 60 -5.38 7.24 17.71
C LYS A 60 -5.18 7.32 16.21
N ALA A 61 -6.00 8.16 15.57
CA ALA A 61 -5.75 8.57 14.20
C ALA A 61 -4.44 9.35 14.14
N ARG A 62 -3.64 9.09 13.11
CA ARG A 62 -2.37 9.80 12.88
C ARG A 62 -2.11 9.95 11.40
N ILE A 63 -1.40 11.01 11.05
CA ILE A 63 -0.85 11.21 9.71
C ILE A 63 0.60 10.74 9.75
N VAL A 64 0.99 9.91 8.80
CA VAL A 64 2.38 9.49 8.59
C VAL A 64 2.84 9.99 7.21
N PRO A 65 3.95 10.74 7.14
CA PRO A 65 4.50 11.18 5.87
C PRO A 65 5.15 9.99 5.14
N ILE A 66 5.13 10.04 3.81
CA ILE A 66 5.89 9.15 2.92
C ILE A 66 6.89 9.98 2.14
N THR A 67 7.99 9.36 1.71
CA THR A 67 9.01 10.08 0.93
C THR A 67 8.57 10.24 -0.53
N ASP A 68 9.09 11.26 -1.21
CA ASP A 68 8.78 11.53 -2.62
C ASP A 68 9.00 10.31 -3.54
N PRO A 69 10.09 9.51 -3.41
CA PRO A 69 10.26 8.29 -4.20
C PRO A 69 9.13 7.27 -4.04
N THR A 70 8.62 7.11 -2.81
CA THR A 70 7.51 6.20 -2.52
C THR A 70 6.19 6.76 -3.03
N ASN A 71 6.04 8.08 -3.03
CA ASN A 71 4.87 8.76 -3.56
C ASN A 71 4.80 8.69 -5.10
N GLU A 72 5.93 8.89 -5.79
CA GLU A 72 6.05 8.70 -7.24
C GLU A 72 5.76 7.24 -7.64
N LEU A 73 6.30 6.28 -6.89
CA LEU A 73 6.07 4.86 -7.11
C LEU A 73 4.59 4.49 -6.96
N GLN A 74 3.93 5.00 -5.92
CA GLN A 74 2.48 4.83 -5.71
C GLN A 74 1.67 5.49 -6.83
N SER A 75 2.02 6.71 -7.24
CA SER A 75 1.37 7.43 -8.34
C SER A 75 1.49 6.66 -9.66
N GLY A 76 2.65 6.08 -9.96
CA GLY A 76 2.86 5.21 -11.11
C GLY A 76 1.94 3.98 -11.06
N TRP A 77 1.84 3.34 -9.89
CA TRP A 77 0.94 2.20 -9.68
C TRP A 77 -0.54 2.58 -9.86
N TRP A 78 -0.96 3.72 -9.31
CA TRP A 78 -2.34 4.23 -9.41
C TRP A 78 -2.80 4.55 -10.83
N LYS A 79 -1.88 4.96 -11.71
CA LYS A 79 -2.20 5.24 -13.13
C LYS A 79 -2.48 3.97 -13.92
N VAL A 80 -1.83 2.87 -13.54
CA VAL A 80 -1.97 1.58 -14.23
C VAL A 80 -3.10 0.75 -13.60
N ASN A 81 -3.39 0.94 -12.32
CA ASN A 81 -4.34 0.14 -11.56
C ASN A 81 -5.11 0.97 -10.53
N SER A 82 -6.38 0.64 -10.33
CA SER A 82 -7.26 1.40 -9.43
C SER A 82 -6.94 1.22 -7.93
N PHE A 83 -6.31 0.12 -7.49
CA PHE A 83 -6.19 -0.20 -6.03
C PHE A 83 -4.96 -1.00 -5.57
N ILE A 84 -3.99 -0.39 -4.84
CA ILE A 84 -2.81 -1.12 -4.29
C ILE A 84 -3.22 -2.09 -3.18
N PHE A 85 -4.27 -1.78 -2.42
CA PHE A 85 -4.57 -2.46 -1.16
C PHE A 85 -6.03 -2.89 -1.09
N VAL A 86 -6.19 -4.21 -1.22
CA VAL A 86 -7.36 -5.05 -0.94
C VAL A 86 -8.69 -4.43 -1.35
N ASP A 87 -9.08 -4.63 -2.61
CA ASP A 87 -10.51 -4.79 -2.85
C ASP A 87 -10.95 -6.08 -2.15
N SER A 88 -12.07 -5.97 -1.45
CA SER A 88 -12.84 -7.07 -0.88
C SER A 88 -13.11 -8.20 -1.90
N ASP A 89 -12.95 -7.91 -3.19
CA ASP A 89 -13.13 -8.80 -4.35
C ASP A 89 -12.03 -9.86 -4.54
N TRP A 90 -10.86 -9.75 -3.88
CA TRP A 90 -9.84 -10.80 -3.95
C TRP A 90 -10.25 -12.09 -3.23
N LYS A 91 -11.28 -12.05 -2.38
CA LYS A 91 -11.91 -13.26 -1.87
C LYS A 91 -12.71 -13.96 -2.96
N GLU A 92 -13.29 -13.23 -3.90
CA GLU A 92 -14.19 -13.80 -4.92
C GLU A 92 -13.39 -14.48 -6.04
N SER A 93 -12.23 -13.94 -6.43
CA SER A 93 -11.38 -14.55 -7.46
C SER A 93 -10.72 -15.88 -7.04
N MET A 94 -10.61 -16.18 -5.74
CA MET A 94 -10.16 -17.49 -5.23
C MET A 94 -11.25 -18.57 -5.25
N TYR A 95 -12.54 -18.21 -5.27
CA TYR A 95 -13.64 -19.19 -5.32
C TYR A 95 -14.09 -19.54 -6.76
N VAL A 96 -13.61 -18.85 -7.79
CA VAL A 96 -13.93 -19.18 -9.19
C VAL A 96 -12.90 -20.15 -9.81
N ASN A 97 -11.81 -20.47 -9.10
CA ASN A 97 -10.83 -21.48 -9.51
C ASN A 97 -10.44 -22.38 -8.34
N GLY A 98 -11.44 -23.05 -7.75
CA GLY A 98 -11.28 -24.08 -6.74
C GLY A 98 -12.39 -25.11 -6.83
#